data_AF-A0A535SDL3-F1
#
_entry.id   AF-A0A535SDL3-F1
#
_cell.length_a   1.000
_cell.length_b   1.000
_cell.length_c   1.000
_cell.angle_alpha   90.00
_cell.angle_beta   90.00
_cell.angle_gamma   90.00
#
_symmetry.space_group_name_H-M   'P 1'
#
loop_
_entity.id
_entity.type
_entity.pdbx_description
1 polymer ?
#
loop_
_entity_poly.entity_id
_entity_poly.type
_entity_poly.pdbx_seq_one_letter_code
_entity_poly.pdbx_strand_id
1 'polypeptide(L)'
;MKNEGINKRRCPTHAQLNSMAQNARARNRLHNDAFKAVHIWANSPASKDFIVSYEPYSKREGSRFHCTMATPFSLDSMIGWPENGVYLDSSWRHKNDANLPLTLMVTSRNPGKDEGIPGEEILRTLNDYQESGVPGHMTPGAALISENVREGNITRFIQDIDAAIHHRTAAIIAGEAVLSNRSEDEKAKIIHGAHRVNKEDWSPAFWMIDHAGAELNGIKGAKKDSVVRCCQFHIVQAISEWRLDTSNITDNVLQEGKQGRRSRNSKGSTRKKDIRISQAVKDLILVKFRELQRCSNETDSETAIRTFFTAIKSKIITDTRREYDGSDTLRSQLRKARATYQDIRQYFLDQWFNSQWKPTFMDWGLPAGRLRDGLSTNNFVESAFRTLDGAFLSHTKNHRVDNLCFALFEFFLHYELHPRPNSRKTKEAKRLHSQRLRGTEWWELGMVFNAGAGDNYIVHNPSHPEGPKDYEVTILKTSVLRCKCSAFIAAGKECQHTFAVRLYQALGSYEEFSERQYEQDTQGRYADNRQRRERRSSSNSIGSLDISERYISPDDSNSDWTADRISKEIEDRL
;
A
#
# COMPACT_ATOMS: atom_id res chain seq x y z
N MET A 1 -40.17 12.57 -20.56
CA MET A 1 -39.74 13.50 -19.49
C MET A 1 -38.25 13.77 -19.66
N LYS A 2 -37.85 15.05 -19.70
CA LYS A 2 -36.45 15.48 -19.81
C LYS A 2 -35.73 15.17 -18.48
N ASN A 3 -34.51 14.66 -18.58
CA ASN A 3 -33.59 14.49 -17.46
C ASN A 3 -33.24 15.85 -16.85
N GLU A 4 -33.91 16.21 -15.76
CA GLU A 4 -33.50 17.32 -14.92
C GLU A 4 -32.38 16.87 -13.96
N GLY A 5 -31.15 17.23 -14.34
CA GLY A 5 -30.28 17.97 -13.42
C GLY A 5 -29.81 17.30 -12.14
N ILE A 6 -29.23 16.09 -12.19
CA ILE A 6 -28.15 15.79 -11.22
C ILE A 6 -26.99 16.72 -11.59
N ASN A 7 -26.90 17.84 -10.89
CA ASN A 7 -25.77 18.76 -10.94
C ASN A 7 -24.51 17.96 -10.58
N LYS A 8 -23.84 17.41 -11.60
CA LYS A 8 -22.44 16.96 -11.50
C LYS A 8 -21.66 18.19 -11.05
N ARG A 9 -21.47 18.35 -9.74
CA ARG A 9 -20.56 19.36 -9.17
C ARG A 9 -19.19 19.05 -9.75
N ARG A 10 -18.84 19.77 -10.82
CA ARG A 10 -17.55 19.66 -11.49
C ARG A 10 -16.48 19.97 -10.46
N CYS A 11 -15.43 19.15 -10.40
CA CYS A 11 -14.23 19.48 -9.65
C CYS A 11 -13.80 20.91 -9.99
N PRO A 12 -13.34 21.70 -9.01
CA PRO A 12 -12.76 23.01 -9.28
C PRO A 12 -11.71 22.87 -10.38
N THR A 13 -11.86 23.68 -11.42
CA THR A 13 -10.86 23.72 -12.49
C THR A 13 -9.51 24.15 -11.92
N HIS A 14 -8.42 23.80 -12.61
CA HIS A 14 -7.08 24.26 -12.22
C HIS A 14 -7.00 25.79 -12.07
N ALA A 15 -7.86 26.54 -12.79
CA ALA A 15 -8.01 27.98 -12.65
C ALA A 15 -8.68 28.39 -11.33
N GLN A 16 -9.70 27.65 -10.88
CA GLN A 16 -10.38 27.89 -9.60
C GLN A 16 -9.47 27.55 -8.41
N LEU A 17 -8.73 26.44 -8.47
CA LEU A 17 -7.72 26.10 -7.46
C LEU A 17 -6.61 27.15 -7.41
N ASN A 18 -6.10 27.59 -8.56
CA ASN A 18 -5.10 28.66 -8.63
C ASN A 18 -5.65 29.99 -8.07
N SER A 19 -6.92 30.33 -8.30
CA SER A 19 -7.55 31.54 -7.76
C SER A 19 -7.75 31.44 -6.24
N MET A 20 -8.17 30.28 -5.73
CA MET A 20 -8.27 30.03 -4.29
C MET A 20 -6.90 30.11 -3.61
N ALA A 21 -5.88 29.46 -4.18
CA ALA A 21 -4.51 29.51 -3.69
C ALA A 21 -3.89 30.91 -3.81
N GLN A 22 -4.14 31.66 -4.89
CA GLN A 22 -3.69 33.06 -5.02
C GLN A 22 -4.37 33.96 -3.98
N ASN A 23 -5.68 33.79 -3.75
CA ASN A 23 -6.41 34.55 -2.75
C ASN A 23 -5.97 34.18 -1.31
N ALA A 24 -5.65 32.92 -1.04
CA ALA A 24 -5.07 32.49 0.24
C ALA A 24 -3.65 33.03 0.44
N ARG A 25 -2.80 33.01 -0.61
CA ARG A 25 -1.44 33.59 -0.59
C ARG A 25 -1.42 35.12 -0.47
N ALA A 26 -2.49 35.80 -0.87
CA ALA A 26 -2.63 37.26 -0.84
C ALA A 26 -3.28 37.79 0.45
N ARG A 27 -4.03 36.98 1.20
CA ARG A 27 -4.66 37.38 2.47
C ARG A 27 -3.62 37.41 3.59
N ASN A 28 -3.29 38.63 4.05
CA ASN A 28 -2.63 38.98 5.31
C ASN A 28 -1.69 37.89 5.89
N ARG A 29 -0.46 37.87 5.39
CA ARG A 29 0.64 37.09 5.97
C ARG A 29 0.67 37.29 7.47
N LEU A 30 0.61 36.21 8.25
CA LEU A 30 0.66 36.26 9.72
C LEU A 30 1.92 36.96 10.23
N HIS A 31 3.03 36.84 9.48
CA HIS A 31 4.28 37.55 9.76
C HIS A 31 5.18 37.62 8.50
N ASN A 32 6.15 38.56 8.52
CA ASN A 32 7.14 38.73 7.45
C ASN A 32 8.17 37.59 7.43
N ASP A 33 8.70 37.22 8.59
CA ASP A 33 9.50 36.00 8.82
C ASP A 33 8.61 34.75 8.77
N ALA A 34 8.98 33.78 7.93
CA ALA A 34 8.24 32.55 7.70
C ALA A 34 8.13 31.66 8.95
N PHE A 35 9.20 31.52 9.72
CA PHE A 35 9.22 30.67 10.90
C PHE A 35 8.40 31.28 12.04
N LYS A 36 8.43 32.61 12.17
CA LYS A 36 7.52 33.31 13.09
C LYS A 36 6.06 33.19 12.66
N ALA A 37 5.77 33.21 11.36
CA ALA A 37 4.41 32.97 10.86
C ALA A 37 3.91 31.56 11.23
N VAL A 38 4.77 30.53 11.05
CA VAL A 38 4.46 29.16 11.52
C VAL A 38 4.26 29.14 13.04
N HIS A 39 5.12 29.80 13.82
CA HIS A 39 4.98 29.88 15.28
C HIS A 39 3.64 30.49 15.70
N ILE A 40 3.24 31.62 15.11
CA ILE A 40 1.95 32.26 15.38
C ILE A 40 0.80 31.31 15.05
N TRP A 41 0.87 30.64 13.89
CA TRP A 41 -0.17 29.70 13.47
C TRP A 41 -0.24 28.48 14.40
N ALA A 42 0.89 27.88 14.76
CA ALA A 42 0.99 26.72 15.66
C ALA A 42 0.42 26.98 17.06
N ASN A 43 0.45 28.22 17.52
CA ASN A 43 -0.14 28.62 18.80
C ASN A 43 -1.56 29.19 18.65
N SER A 44 -2.13 29.20 17.45
CA SER A 44 -3.49 29.70 17.21
C SER A 44 -4.54 28.62 17.44
N PRO A 45 -5.73 28.96 17.95
CA PRO A 45 -6.83 27.99 18.08
C PRO A 45 -7.21 27.30 16.77
N ALA A 46 -7.03 27.99 15.63
CA ALA A 46 -7.39 27.49 14.30
C ALA A 46 -6.51 26.33 13.81
N SER A 47 -5.34 26.10 14.40
CA SER A 47 -4.44 25.00 14.02
C SER A 47 -4.40 23.88 15.04
N LYS A 48 -5.11 24.00 16.17
CA LYS A 48 -5.03 23.08 17.32
C LYS A 48 -5.31 21.63 16.93
N ASP A 49 -6.24 21.41 15.99
CA ASP A 49 -6.62 20.07 15.54
C ASP A 49 -5.79 19.60 14.33
N PHE A 50 -4.85 20.41 13.84
CA PHE A 50 -4.00 20.09 12.69
C PHE A 50 -2.52 19.95 13.04
N ILE A 51 -1.98 20.81 13.91
CA ILE A 51 -0.59 20.74 14.36
C ILE A 51 -0.54 19.83 15.59
N VAL A 52 0.07 18.66 15.40
CA VAL A 52 0.22 17.63 16.43
C VAL A 52 1.37 17.97 17.36
N SER A 53 2.50 18.39 16.80
CA SER A 53 3.67 18.78 17.56
C SER A 53 4.42 19.90 16.85
N TYR A 54 5.05 20.77 17.63
CA TYR A 54 5.77 21.91 17.11
C TYR A 54 6.97 22.27 17.98
N GLU A 55 8.13 22.45 17.35
CA GLU A 55 9.31 23.06 17.95
C GLU A 55 9.79 24.23 17.07
N PRO A 56 9.95 25.43 17.63
CA PRO A 56 10.30 26.61 16.86
C PRO A 56 11.72 26.55 16.29
N TYR A 57 11.89 27.18 15.13
CA TYR A 57 13.21 27.33 14.52
C TYR A 57 14.07 28.27 15.37
N SER A 58 15.33 27.88 15.59
CA SER A 58 16.34 28.70 16.27
C SER A 58 17.50 28.96 15.31
N LYS A 59 18.09 30.15 15.36
CA LYS A 59 19.34 30.42 14.62
C LYS A 59 20.59 29.90 15.33
N ARG A 60 20.46 29.38 16.55
CA ARG A 60 21.58 28.82 17.32
C ARG A 60 21.94 27.44 16.78
N GLU A 61 23.21 27.08 16.91
CA GLU A 61 23.70 25.75 16.57
C GLU A 61 22.92 24.69 17.36
N GLY A 62 22.38 23.67 16.66
CA GLY A 62 21.49 22.67 17.27
C GLY A 62 19.99 23.02 17.24
N SER A 63 19.55 23.90 16.33
CA SER A 63 18.14 24.08 16.00
C SER A 63 17.44 22.74 15.72
N ARG A 64 16.16 22.67 16.09
CA ARG A 64 15.31 21.48 16.01
C ARG A 64 13.97 21.84 15.41
N PHE A 65 13.96 22.64 14.34
CA PHE A 65 12.69 22.98 13.72
C PHE A 65 11.95 21.70 13.33
N HIS A 66 10.75 21.57 13.86
CA HIS A 66 9.95 20.36 13.78
C HIS A 66 8.48 20.80 13.79
N CYS A 67 7.73 20.44 12.76
CA CYS A 67 6.32 20.74 12.65
C CYS A 67 5.61 19.51 12.12
N THR A 68 4.95 18.77 13.02
CA THR A 68 4.18 17.56 12.71
C THR A 68 2.72 17.93 12.57
N MET A 69 2.10 17.47 11.47
CA MET A 69 0.75 17.83 11.07
C MET A 69 -0.06 16.58 10.72
N ALA A 70 -1.30 16.51 11.20
CA ALA A 70 -2.30 15.51 10.84
C ALA A 70 -3.70 16.04 11.16
N THR A 71 -4.72 15.62 10.42
CA THR A 71 -6.12 15.92 10.77
C THR A 71 -6.79 14.74 11.49
N PRO A 72 -7.88 14.95 12.24
CA PRO A 72 -8.65 13.86 12.83
C PRO A 72 -9.09 12.83 11.77
N PHE A 73 -9.53 13.29 10.60
CA PHE A 73 -9.87 12.41 9.48
C PHE A 73 -8.70 11.52 9.06
N SER A 74 -7.49 12.06 8.97
CA SER A 74 -6.30 11.29 8.60
C SER A 74 -5.90 10.27 9.68
N LEU A 75 -5.99 10.64 10.96
CA LEU A 75 -5.76 9.72 12.08
C LEU A 75 -6.79 8.57 12.07
N ASP A 76 -8.07 8.88 11.88
CA ASP A 76 -9.15 7.89 11.75
C ASP A 76 -8.84 6.89 10.63
N SER A 77 -8.28 7.36 9.52
CA SER A 77 -7.86 6.51 8.40
C SER A 77 -6.68 5.59 8.74
N MET A 78 -5.76 6.01 9.60
CA MET A 78 -4.66 5.14 10.05
C MET A 78 -5.11 4.13 11.13
N ILE A 79 -6.14 4.48 11.91
CA ILE A 79 -6.78 3.61 12.92
C ILE A 79 -7.62 2.53 12.24
N GLY A 80 -8.42 2.91 11.24
CA GLY A 80 -9.40 2.01 10.61
C GLY A 80 -8.82 1.00 9.62
N TRP A 81 -7.61 1.24 9.08
CA TRP A 81 -7.01 0.41 8.03
C TRP A 81 -5.50 0.14 8.20
N PRO A 82 -4.98 -0.24 9.39
CA PRO A 82 -3.56 -0.53 9.56
C PRO A 82 -3.07 -1.72 8.73
N GLU A 83 -3.95 -2.61 8.31
CA GLU A 83 -3.66 -3.75 7.43
C GLU A 83 -3.16 -3.32 6.03
N ASN A 84 -3.50 -2.11 5.60
CA ASN A 84 -3.04 -1.53 4.33
C ASN A 84 -1.63 -0.94 4.42
N GLY A 85 -1.02 -0.96 5.62
CA GLY A 85 0.30 -0.43 5.87
C GLY A 85 0.40 1.08 5.77
N VAL A 86 1.61 1.58 6.00
CA VAL A 86 1.95 3.00 5.96
C VAL A 86 3.11 3.21 4.99
N TYR A 87 3.00 4.25 4.17
CA TYR A 87 3.98 4.64 3.17
C TYR A 87 4.64 5.94 3.63
N LEU A 88 5.96 5.92 3.75
CA LEU A 88 6.75 7.03 4.25
C LEU A 88 7.81 7.38 3.21
N ASP A 89 7.91 8.67 2.85
CA ASP A 89 8.95 9.18 1.97
C ASP A 89 9.20 10.67 2.25
N SER A 90 10.42 11.10 2.01
CA SER A 90 10.93 12.43 2.33
C SER A 90 11.44 13.16 1.09
N SER A 91 10.94 14.37 0.87
CA SER A 91 11.29 15.20 -0.28
C SER A 91 11.69 16.61 0.15
N TRP A 92 12.88 17.06 -0.26
CA TRP A 92 13.35 18.44 -0.04
C TRP A 92 13.30 19.28 -1.32
N ARG A 93 13.23 18.64 -2.49
CA ARG A 93 13.36 19.34 -3.77
C ARG A 93 12.13 20.20 -4.03
N HIS A 94 12.36 21.50 -4.20
CA HIS A 94 11.35 22.46 -4.66
C HIS A 94 10.16 22.64 -3.72
N LYS A 95 10.25 22.15 -2.48
CA LYS A 95 9.14 22.22 -1.51
C LYS A 95 9.05 23.60 -0.87
N ASN A 96 10.16 24.08 -0.29
CA ASN A 96 10.21 25.40 0.33
C ASN A 96 11.52 26.15 0.06
N ASP A 97 11.47 27.47 0.24
CA ASP A 97 12.58 28.41 0.04
C ASP A 97 13.76 28.20 1.01
N ALA A 98 13.48 27.66 2.19
CA ALA A 98 14.48 27.26 3.17
C ALA A 98 15.12 25.87 2.89
N ASN A 99 14.71 25.17 1.82
CA ASN A 99 15.12 23.80 1.48
C ASN A 99 14.93 22.78 2.62
N LEU A 100 13.97 23.03 3.52
CA LEU A 100 13.61 22.10 4.58
C LEU A 100 12.96 20.84 3.99
N PRO A 101 13.33 19.64 4.44
CA PRO A 101 12.63 18.42 4.06
C PRO A 101 11.15 18.42 4.45
N LEU A 102 10.31 17.94 3.54
CA LEU A 102 8.93 17.52 3.80
C LEU A 102 8.87 16.00 3.75
N THR A 103 8.52 15.37 4.87
CA THR A 103 8.23 13.94 4.94
C THR A 103 6.72 13.74 4.97
N LEU A 104 6.20 12.85 4.12
CA LEU A 104 4.79 12.47 4.10
C LEU A 104 4.61 11.05 4.58
N MET A 105 3.64 10.86 5.47
CA MET A 105 3.12 9.58 5.89
C MET A 105 1.74 9.40 5.26
N VAL A 106 1.54 8.29 4.57
CA VAL A 106 0.36 8.04 3.74
C VAL A 106 -0.14 6.63 3.99
N THR A 107 -1.46 6.44 4.06
CA THR A 107 -2.08 5.12 4.06
C THR A 107 -2.91 4.94 2.79
N SER A 108 -3.44 3.74 2.57
CA SER A 108 -4.46 3.53 1.55
C SER A 108 -5.76 3.05 2.21
N ARG A 109 -6.87 3.63 1.77
CA ARG A 109 -8.22 3.21 2.14
C ARG A 109 -8.75 2.38 1.00
N ASN A 110 -9.08 1.12 1.23
CA ASN A 110 -9.88 0.37 0.26
C ASN A 110 -11.34 0.41 0.72
N PRO A 111 -12.23 1.16 0.03
CA PRO A 111 -13.67 1.07 0.27
C PRO A 111 -14.26 -0.26 -0.22
N GLY A 112 -13.47 -1.08 -0.93
CA GLY A 112 -13.84 -2.45 -1.29
C GLY A 112 -13.91 -3.35 -0.06
N LYS A 113 -15.15 -3.47 0.44
CA LYS A 113 -15.77 -4.42 1.38
C LYS A 113 -14.95 -5.62 1.89
N ASP A 114 -15.22 -5.88 3.18
CA ASP A 114 -15.11 -7.15 3.91
C ASP A 114 -13.72 -7.78 4.00
N GLU A 115 -13.00 -7.46 5.08
CA GLU A 115 -12.24 -8.49 5.80
C GLU A 115 -13.19 -9.02 6.87
N GLY A 116 -13.96 -10.05 6.51
CA GLY A 116 -14.97 -10.67 7.37
C GLY A 116 -14.50 -12.07 7.75
N ILE A 117 -14.33 -12.31 9.05
CA ILE A 117 -14.22 -13.59 9.78
C ILE A 117 -13.86 -14.86 8.94
N PRO A 118 -12.76 -15.58 9.26
CA PRO A 118 -12.29 -16.71 8.46
C PRO A 118 -13.33 -17.84 8.32
N GLY A 119 -13.76 -18.14 7.10
CA GLY A 119 -14.58 -19.32 6.76
C GLY A 119 -15.64 -19.07 5.69
N GLU A 120 -16.53 -18.09 5.88
CA GLU A 120 -17.56 -17.71 4.88
C GLU A 120 -17.03 -16.74 3.81
N GLU A 121 -15.85 -16.19 4.04
CA GLU A 121 -15.22 -15.13 3.25
C GLU A 121 -14.90 -15.57 1.81
N ILE A 122 -14.51 -16.84 1.58
CA ILE A 122 -14.01 -17.26 0.26
C ILE A 122 -15.11 -17.38 -0.80
N LEU A 123 -16.34 -17.71 -0.38
CA LEU A 123 -17.47 -17.84 -1.30
C LEU A 123 -18.13 -16.49 -1.62
N ARG A 124 -18.24 -15.59 -0.61
CA ARG A 124 -18.59 -14.19 -0.87
C ARG A 124 -17.56 -13.52 -1.77
N THR A 125 -16.27 -13.77 -1.51
CA THR A 125 -15.21 -13.20 -2.34
C THR A 125 -15.21 -13.73 -3.77
N LEU A 126 -15.62 -14.96 -4.09
CA LEU A 126 -15.70 -15.39 -5.50
C LEU A 126 -16.75 -14.60 -6.32
N ASN A 127 -17.90 -14.23 -5.74
CA ASN A 127 -18.92 -13.41 -6.41
C ASN A 127 -18.61 -11.90 -6.37
N ASP A 128 -18.06 -11.38 -5.27
CA ASP A 128 -17.72 -9.95 -5.12
C ASP A 128 -16.34 -9.58 -5.73
N TYR A 129 -15.45 -10.57 -5.97
CA TYR A 129 -14.13 -10.36 -6.60
C TYR A 129 -14.20 -10.10 -8.10
N GLN A 130 -15.37 -10.26 -8.70
CA GLN A 130 -15.63 -9.73 -10.02
C GLN A 130 -15.52 -8.19 -10.03
N GLU A 131 -15.48 -7.49 -8.88
CA GLU A 131 -15.31 -6.02 -8.80
C GLU A 131 -14.07 -5.52 -8.04
N SER A 132 -13.50 -6.30 -7.11
CA SER A 132 -12.50 -5.87 -6.10
C SER A 132 -11.09 -5.53 -6.59
N GLY A 133 -10.87 -5.47 -7.90
CA GLY A 133 -9.62 -5.05 -8.53
C GLY A 133 -9.31 -3.55 -8.41
N VAL A 134 -9.67 -2.90 -7.30
CA VAL A 134 -9.45 -1.47 -7.10
C VAL A 134 -8.33 -1.31 -6.08
N PRO A 135 -7.16 -0.73 -6.45
CA PRO A 135 -6.18 -0.35 -5.45
C PRO A 135 -6.86 0.58 -4.44
N GLY A 136 -6.53 0.41 -3.15
CA GLY A 136 -6.96 1.36 -2.13
C GLY A 136 -6.64 2.80 -2.56
N HIS A 137 -7.49 3.75 -2.23
CA HIS A 137 -7.22 5.16 -2.48
C HIS A 137 -6.19 5.66 -1.50
N MET A 138 -5.16 6.31 -2.05
CA MET A 138 -4.21 7.07 -1.26
C MET A 138 -4.95 8.05 -0.35
N THR A 139 -4.67 7.99 0.95
CA THR A 139 -5.18 8.93 1.95
C THR A 139 -3.99 9.48 2.74
N PRO A 140 -3.84 10.81 2.86
CA PRO A 140 -2.77 11.36 3.67
C PRO A 140 -2.97 10.97 5.13
N GLY A 141 -1.89 10.52 5.79
CA GLY A 141 -1.88 10.17 7.21
C GLY A 141 -1.32 11.32 8.05
N ALA A 142 -0.09 11.74 7.74
CA ALA A 142 0.58 12.83 8.44
C ALA A 142 1.66 13.48 7.56
N ALA A 143 2.11 14.67 7.97
CA ALA A 143 3.20 15.38 7.32
C ALA A 143 4.16 15.96 8.37
N LEU A 144 5.45 15.97 8.03
CA LEU A 144 6.50 16.59 8.82
C LEU A 144 7.25 17.59 7.95
N ILE A 145 7.38 18.82 8.41
CA ILE A 145 8.44 19.73 7.95
C ILE A 145 9.48 19.81 9.06
N SER A 146 10.72 19.46 8.74
CA SER A 146 11.81 19.45 9.72
C SER A 146 13.09 20.06 9.16
N GLU A 147 14.06 20.31 10.03
CA GLU A 147 15.37 20.82 9.63
C GLU A 147 16.17 19.84 8.75
N ASN A 148 16.04 18.54 9.00
CA ASN A 148 16.77 17.50 8.27
C ASN A 148 16.06 16.13 8.38
N VAL A 149 16.34 15.25 7.41
CA VAL A 149 15.88 13.85 7.44
C VAL A 149 16.96 13.01 8.14
N ARG A 150 16.93 12.98 9.46
CA ARG A 150 17.77 12.10 10.29
C ARG A 150 16.91 11.19 11.14
N GLU A 151 17.49 10.07 11.56
CA GLU A 151 16.87 9.05 12.41
C GLU A 151 16.09 9.66 13.59
N GLY A 152 16.70 10.59 14.33
CA GLY A 152 16.04 11.22 15.49
C GLY A 152 14.79 12.02 15.14
N ASN A 153 14.79 12.73 14.00
CA ASN A 153 13.62 13.50 13.56
C ASN A 153 12.49 12.59 13.07
N ILE A 154 12.83 11.52 12.35
CA ILE A 154 11.83 10.53 11.90
C ILE A 154 11.27 9.74 13.08
N THR A 155 12.12 9.36 14.04
CA THR A 155 11.70 8.70 15.29
C THR A 155 10.69 9.55 16.03
N ARG A 156 11.02 10.83 16.26
CA ARG A 156 10.11 11.77 16.93
C ARG A 156 8.80 11.96 16.16
N PHE A 157 8.87 12.13 14.85
CA PHE A 157 7.68 12.28 14.01
C PHE A 157 6.72 11.09 14.17
N ILE A 158 7.24 9.86 14.17
CA ILE A 158 6.43 8.66 14.38
C ILE A 158 5.86 8.61 15.80
N GLN A 159 6.65 8.98 16.82
CA GLN A 159 6.18 9.04 18.22
C GLN A 159 5.07 10.09 18.41
N ASP A 160 5.19 11.25 17.78
CA ASP A 160 4.18 12.31 17.85
C ASP A 160 2.85 11.85 17.22
N ILE A 161 2.92 11.15 16.08
CA ILE A 161 1.73 10.58 15.43
C ILE A 161 1.14 9.42 16.23
N ASP A 162 1.97 8.56 16.81
CA ASP A 162 1.52 7.47 17.67
C ASP A 162 0.75 8.00 18.90
N ALA A 163 1.29 9.02 19.57
CA ALA A 163 0.60 9.69 20.68
C ALA A 163 -0.74 10.31 20.24
N ALA A 164 -0.78 10.93 19.06
CA ALA A 164 -2.01 11.49 18.50
C ALA A 164 -3.06 10.41 18.16
N ILE A 165 -2.63 9.25 17.66
CA ILE A 165 -3.48 8.10 17.39
C ILE A 165 -4.08 7.54 18.69
N HIS A 166 -3.29 7.40 19.75
CA HIS A 166 -3.76 6.95 21.06
C HIS A 166 -4.77 7.92 21.67
N HIS A 167 -4.48 9.23 21.62
CA HIS A 167 -5.43 10.25 22.06
C HIS A 167 -6.73 10.22 21.26
N ARG A 168 -6.66 10.12 19.92
CA ARG A 168 -7.83 10.03 19.05
C ARG A 168 -8.64 8.75 19.31
N THR A 169 -7.95 7.62 19.53
CA THR A 169 -8.55 6.33 19.87
C THR A 169 -9.36 6.40 21.17
N ALA A 170 -8.80 7.00 22.22
CA ALA A 170 -9.50 7.20 23.49
C ALA A 170 -10.79 8.01 23.30
N ALA A 171 -10.74 9.11 22.55
CA ALA A 171 -11.90 9.95 22.25
C ALA A 171 -12.97 9.21 21.42
N ILE A 172 -12.57 8.33 20.49
CA ILE A 172 -13.51 7.49 19.72
C ILE A 172 -14.24 6.51 20.63
N ILE A 173 -13.51 5.81 21.50
CA ILE A 173 -14.09 4.81 22.42
C ILE A 173 -15.01 5.48 23.44
N ALA A 174 -14.66 6.67 23.92
CA ALA A 174 -15.49 7.45 24.83
C ALA A 174 -16.75 8.05 24.17
N GLY A 175 -16.87 7.98 22.83
CA GLY A 175 -17.96 8.61 22.08
C GLY A 175 -17.84 10.13 21.96
N GLU A 176 -16.68 10.70 22.28
CA GLU A 176 -16.39 12.14 22.24
C GLU A 176 -15.94 12.60 20.85
N ALA A 177 -15.40 11.68 20.04
CA ALA A 177 -14.91 11.98 18.71
C ALA A 177 -16.03 11.95 17.64
N VAL A 178 -16.12 13.04 16.85
CA VAL A 178 -16.97 13.07 15.66
C VAL A 178 -16.23 12.45 14.47
N LEU A 179 -16.84 11.44 13.85
CA LEU A 179 -16.36 10.76 12.63
C LEU A 179 -17.03 11.34 11.37
N SER A 180 -16.71 12.60 11.06
CA SER A 180 -17.27 13.34 9.93
C SER A 180 -16.88 12.75 8.57
N ASN A 181 -17.76 12.88 7.57
CA ASN A 181 -17.52 12.45 6.18
C ASN A 181 -17.11 10.96 6.03
N ARG A 182 -17.62 10.11 6.92
CA ARG A 182 -17.47 8.64 6.90
C ARG A 182 -18.82 7.97 6.70
N SER A 183 -18.85 6.88 5.93
CA SER A 183 -20.04 6.00 5.88
C SER A 183 -20.17 5.20 7.19
N GLU A 184 -21.33 4.61 7.45
CA GLU A 184 -21.54 3.80 8.65
C GLU A 184 -20.59 2.60 8.73
N ASP A 185 -20.34 1.92 7.59
CA ASP A 185 -19.36 0.83 7.52
C ASP A 185 -17.94 1.29 7.92
N GLU A 186 -17.59 2.51 7.57
CA GLU A 186 -16.27 3.07 7.87
C GLU A 186 -16.17 3.48 9.32
N LYS A 187 -17.24 4.06 9.87
CA LYS A 187 -17.31 4.34 11.31
C LYS A 187 -17.15 3.05 12.10
N ALA A 188 -17.84 1.97 11.70
CA ALA A 188 -17.71 0.66 12.33
C ALA A 188 -16.26 0.15 12.28
N LYS A 189 -15.57 0.26 11.13
CA LYS A 189 -14.16 -0.11 11.00
C LYS A 189 -13.24 0.74 11.86
N ILE A 190 -13.46 2.06 11.91
CA ILE A 190 -12.67 2.98 12.74
C ILE A 190 -12.87 2.66 14.22
N ILE A 191 -14.09 2.41 14.66
CA ILE A 191 -14.40 2.03 16.05
C ILE A 191 -13.75 0.68 16.40
N HIS A 192 -13.85 -0.30 15.51
CA HIS A 192 -13.18 -1.59 15.69
C HIS A 192 -11.65 -1.44 15.78
N GLY A 193 -11.06 -0.65 14.88
CA GLY A 193 -9.65 -0.31 14.87
C GLY A 193 -9.21 0.40 16.15
N ALA A 194 -10.01 1.34 16.66
CA ALA A 194 -9.79 2.03 17.91
C ALA A 194 -9.76 1.04 19.09
N HIS A 195 -10.72 0.11 19.17
CA HIS A 195 -10.69 -0.93 20.20
C HIS A 195 -9.46 -1.84 20.11
N ARG A 196 -8.97 -2.13 18.90
CA ARG A 196 -7.71 -2.87 18.71
C ARG A 196 -6.53 -2.05 19.22
N VAL A 197 -6.40 -0.79 18.82
CA VAL A 197 -5.32 0.13 19.27
C VAL A 197 -5.33 0.36 20.80
N ASN A 198 -6.50 0.28 21.43
CA ASN A 198 -6.60 0.40 22.88
C ASN A 198 -6.16 -0.88 23.62
N LYS A 199 -6.22 -2.05 22.96
CA LYS A 199 -5.78 -3.33 23.52
C LYS A 199 -4.31 -3.63 23.19
N GLU A 200 -3.91 -3.25 21.98
CA GLU A 200 -2.62 -3.49 21.37
C GLU A 200 -2.07 -2.16 20.88
N ASP A 201 -0.79 -1.88 21.06
CA ASP A 201 -0.20 -0.64 20.58
C ASP A 201 -0.43 -0.44 19.05
N TRP A 202 -0.54 0.80 18.57
CA TRP A 202 -0.77 1.04 17.15
C TRP A 202 0.42 0.53 16.33
N SER A 203 0.13 -0.44 15.46
CA SER A 203 1.11 -1.09 14.62
C SER A 203 0.53 -1.35 13.23
N PRO A 204 0.93 -0.58 12.19
CA PRO A 204 0.56 -0.92 10.83
C PRO A 204 1.17 -2.27 10.42
N ALA A 205 0.51 -2.98 9.51
CA ALA A 205 0.97 -4.30 9.06
C ALA A 205 2.36 -4.26 8.42
N PHE A 206 2.72 -3.14 7.82
CA PHE A 206 4.06 -2.87 7.30
C PHE A 206 4.26 -1.36 7.09
N TRP A 207 5.53 -0.97 7.00
CA TRP A 207 5.97 0.33 6.52
C TRP A 207 6.61 0.16 5.15
N MET A 208 6.28 1.02 4.19
CA MET A 208 6.91 1.07 2.88
C MET A 208 7.75 2.34 2.79
N ILE A 209 9.05 2.16 2.54
CA ILE A 209 10.03 3.24 2.41
C ILE A 209 10.81 3.11 1.11
N ASP A 210 11.57 4.16 0.81
CA ASP A 210 12.64 4.10 -0.16
C ASP A 210 13.93 3.52 0.46
N HIS A 211 15.01 3.41 -0.32
CA HIS A 211 16.31 3.00 0.20
C HIS A 211 16.98 4.15 0.96
N ALA A 212 16.40 4.51 2.12
CA ALA A 212 16.83 5.58 3.00
C ALA A 212 16.97 5.10 4.45
N GLY A 213 18.22 4.97 4.94
CA GLY A 213 18.45 4.43 6.27
C GLY A 213 17.95 5.32 7.42
N ALA A 214 17.82 6.63 7.21
CA ALA A 214 17.22 7.52 8.21
C ALA A 214 15.74 7.20 8.47
N GLU A 215 15.00 6.79 7.43
CA GLU A 215 13.60 6.37 7.54
C GLU A 215 13.50 4.99 8.20
N LEU A 216 14.32 4.04 7.73
CA LEU A 216 14.40 2.70 8.31
C LEU A 216 14.73 2.73 9.81
N ASN A 217 15.79 3.45 10.19
CA ASN A 217 16.19 3.56 11.58
C ASN A 217 15.20 4.38 12.40
N GLY A 218 14.59 5.42 11.81
CA GLY A 218 13.56 6.20 12.49
C GLY A 218 12.34 5.35 12.87
N ILE A 219 11.88 4.51 11.94
CA ILE A 219 10.80 3.55 12.20
C ILE A 219 11.22 2.54 13.26
N LYS A 220 12.42 1.96 13.16
CA LYS A 220 12.92 0.99 14.13
C LYS A 220 13.21 1.59 15.51
N GLY A 221 13.58 2.87 15.57
CA GLY A 221 13.78 3.62 16.80
C GLY A 221 12.47 3.92 17.52
N ALA A 222 11.40 4.20 16.78
CA ALA A 222 10.07 4.43 17.35
C ALA A 222 9.31 3.13 17.66
N LYS A 223 9.39 2.14 16.77
CA LYS A 223 8.61 0.89 16.80
C LYS A 223 9.49 -0.29 16.37
N LYS A 224 10.28 -0.83 17.31
CA LYS A 224 11.33 -1.85 17.09
C LYS A 224 10.87 -3.05 16.25
N ASP A 225 9.67 -3.56 16.51
CA ASP A 225 9.16 -4.79 15.89
C ASP A 225 8.40 -4.53 14.57
N SER A 226 8.35 -3.27 14.11
CA SER A 226 7.68 -2.91 12.85
C SER A 226 8.26 -3.66 11.66
N VAL A 227 7.38 -4.21 10.82
CA VAL A 227 7.78 -4.76 9.52
C VAL A 227 8.05 -3.61 8.56
N VAL A 228 9.28 -3.48 8.04
CA VAL A 228 9.64 -2.42 7.09
C VAL A 228 9.98 -3.05 5.75
N ARG A 229 9.46 -2.49 4.66
CA ARG A 229 9.65 -2.94 3.27
C ARG A 229 10.26 -1.81 2.45
N CYS A 230 11.26 -2.15 1.65
CA CYS A 230 11.85 -1.22 0.69
C CYS A 230 11.15 -1.33 -0.67
N CYS A 231 10.84 -0.20 -1.29
CA CYS A 231 10.20 -0.14 -2.61
C CYS A 231 11.04 -0.86 -3.67
N GLN A 232 10.43 -1.78 -4.43
CA GLN A 232 11.13 -2.59 -5.43
C GLN A 232 11.72 -1.74 -6.56
N PHE A 233 11.01 -0.67 -6.96
CA PHE A 233 11.50 0.26 -7.98
C PHE A 233 12.82 0.90 -7.52
N HIS A 234 12.86 1.39 -6.28
CA HIS A 234 14.04 2.02 -5.70
C HIS A 234 15.19 1.04 -5.47
N ILE A 235 14.91 -0.22 -5.12
CA ILE A 235 15.94 -1.28 -5.09
C ILE A 235 16.56 -1.47 -6.47
N VAL A 236 15.73 -1.69 -7.51
CA VAL A 236 16.21 -1.93 -8.88
C VAL A 236 17.00 -0.74 -9.40
N GLN A 237 16.51 0.48 -9.13
CA GLN A 237 17.20 1.71 -9.51
C GLN A 237 18.55 1.84 -8.79
N ALA A 238 18.58 1.60 -7.48
CA ALA A 238 19.80 1.70 -6.69
C ALA A 238 20.85 0.67 -7.14
N ILE A 239 20.48 -0.58 -7.39
CA ILE A 239 21.39 -1.61 -7.92
C ILE A 239 21.88 -1.25 -9.32
N SER A 240 20.99 -0.79 -10.20
CA SER A 240 21.32 -0.49 -11.60
C SER A 240 22.26 0.72 -11.74
N GLU A 241 22.20 1.65 -10.78
CA GLU A 241 22.99 2.87 -10.73
C GLU A 241 24.11 2.86 -9.67
N TRP A 242 24.28 1.75 -8.93
CA TRP A 242 25.23 1.61 -7.82
C TRP A 242 25.10 2.72 -6.76
N ARG A 243 23.86 3.10 -6.43
CA ARG A 243 23.58 4.12 -5.41
C ARG A 243 23.89 3.57 -4.02
N LEU A 244 24.48 4.42 -3.20
CA LEU A 244 24.71 4.18 -1.79
C LEU A 244 23.56 4.75 -0.94
N ASP A 245 23.22 4.10 0.17
CA ASP A 245 22.39 4.65 1.22
C ASP A 245 23.08 5.90 1.79
N THR A 246 22.34 7.00 1.82
CA THR A 246 22.81 8.30 2.29
C THR A 246 22.83 8.42 3.82
N SER A 247 22.30 7.44 4.55
CA SER A 247 22.24 7.45 6.03
C SER A 247 23.61 7.23 6.71
N ASN A 248 24.51 6.47 6.08
CA ASN A 248 25.84 6.14 6.63
C ASN A 248 26.89 7.25 6.44
N ILE A 249 26.47 8.49 6.14
CA ILE A 249 27.38 9.64 6.00
C ILE A 249 26.87 10.81 6.85
N THR A 250 26.74 10.58 8.15
CA THR A 250 27.13 11.61 9.10
C THR A 250 28.66 11.68 9.03
N ASP A 251 29.23 12.79 8.54
CA ASP A 251 30.55 13.34 8.93
C ASP A 251 31.25 14.26 7.91
N ASN A 252 30.77 14.44 6.68
CA ASN A 252 31.48 15.32 5.72
C ASN A 252 30.86 16.69 5.45
N VAL A 253 29.79 17.09 6.13
CA VAL A 253 29.18 18.43 5.94
C VAL A 253 29.78 19.50 6.88
N LEU A 254 30.63 19.13 7.84
CA LEU A 254 31.31 20.09 8.72
C LEU A 254 32.73 20.49 8.28
N GLN A 255 33.29 19.92 7.21
CA GLN A 255 34.63 20.29 6.72
C GLN A 255 34.66 21.22 5.49
N GLU A 256 33.54 21.47 4.81
CA GLU A 256 33.50 22.41 3.66
C GLU A 256 33.26 23.88 4.06
N GLY A 257 33.50 24.23 5.33
CA GLY A 257 33.46 25.63 5.82
C GLY A 257 34.72 26.45 5.55
N LYS A 258 35.81 25.85 5.03
CA LYS A 258 37.08 26.56 4.81
C LYS A 258 37.78 26.11 3.54
N GLN A 259 37.22 26.44 2.37
CA GLN A 259 38.00 26.88 1.20
C GLN A 259 37.05 27.25 0.06
N GLY A 260 36.90 28.56 -0.16
CA GLY A 260 36.24 29.07 -1.35
C GLY A 260 37.06 28.72 -2.60
N ARG A 261 36.53 27.86 -3.46
CA ARG A 261 36.67 27.93 -4.93
C ARG A 261 35.83 26.84 -5.61
N ARG A 262 34.76 27.30 -6.29
CA ARG A 262 34.06 26.66 -7.41
C ARG A 262 33.66 25.19 -7.26
N SER A 263 32.41 24.95 -6.88
CA SER A 263 31.64 23.80 -7.37
C SER A 263 30.32 24.27 -8.00
N ARG A 264 30.37 24.60 -9.30
CA ARG A 264 29.19 24.66 -10.16
C ARG A 264 28.76 23.22 -10.43
N ASN A 265 27.94 22.64 -9.55
CA ASN A 265 27.01 21.53 -9.78
C ASN A 265 26.64 20.86 -8.45
N SER A 266 25.95 21.58 -7.56
CA SER A 266 25.22 20.95 -6.45
C SER A 266 23.93 20.31 -6.98
N LYS A 267 24.06 19.27 -7.82
CA LYS A 267 23.05 18.21 -7.86
C LYS A 267 23.18 17.50 -6.53
N GLY A 268 22.13 17.42 -5.71
CA GLY A 268 22.12 16.58 -4.51
C GLY A 268 22.59 15.18 -4.88
N SER A 269 23.85 14.90 -4.57
CA SER A 269 24.62 13.79 -5.14
C SER A 269 24.34 12.57 -4.28
N THR A 270 23.42 11.72 -4.71
CA THR A 270 23.53 10.29 -4.40
C THR A 270 24.91 9.85 -4.89
N ARG A 271 25.86 9.66 -3.98
CA ARG A 271 27.17 9.12 -4.34
C ARG A 271 26.94 7.76 -5.00
N LYS A 272 27.47 7.62 -6.22
CA LYS A 272 27.42 6.38 -7.00
C LYS A 272 28.81 5.77 -6.99
N LYS A 273 28.90 4.45 -6.83
CA LYS A 273 30.16 3.75 -7.07
C LYS A 273 30.35 3.59 -8.59
N ASP A 274 31.50 3.95 -9.15
CA ASP A 274 31.79 3.74 -10.57
C ASP A 274 32.17 2.26 -10.82
N ILE A 275 31.16 1.40 -10.86
CA ILE A 275 31.31 -0.01 -11.26
C ILE A 275 30.87 -0.16 -12.71
N ARG A 276 31.84 -0.36 -13.59
CA ARG A 276 31.61 -0.57 -15.02
C ARG A 276 31.49 -2.06 -15.33
N ILE A 277 30.31 -2.45 -15.80
CA ILE A 277 30.01 -3.81 -16.24
C ILE A 277 29.12 -3.79 -17.48
N SER A 278 29.12 -4.89 -18.23
CA SER A 278 28.25 -5.09 -19.37
C SER A 278 26.77 -5.15 -18.96
N GLN A 279 25.87 -4.83 -19.89
CA GLN A 279 24.44 -4.92 -19.65
C GLN A 279 24.01 -6.35 -19.30
N ALA A 280 24.59 -7.36 -19.95
CA ALA A 280 24.30 -8.77 -19.65
C ALA A 280 24.63 -9.16 -18.19
N VAL A 281 25.71 -8.61 -17.60
CA VAL A 281 26.02 -8.82 -16.18
C VAL A 281 25.03 -8.09 -15.30
N LYS A 282 24.60 -6.87 -15.65
CA LYS A 282 23.56 -6.12 -14.92
C LYS A 282 22.24 -6.88 -14.89
N ASP A 283 21.80 -7.39 -16.05
CA ASP A 283 20.55 -8.14 -16.16
C ASP A 283 20.60 -9.42 -15.31
N LEU A 284 21.74 -10.14 -15.35
CA LEU A 284 21.95 -11.30 -14.48
C LEU A 284 21.89 -10.92 -13.00
N ILE A 285 22.51 -9.82 -12.59
CA ILE A 285 22.45 -9.33 -11.20
C ILE A 285 20.99 -9.12 -10.79
N LEU A 286 20.18 -8.43 -11.60
CA LEU A 286 18.78 -8.17 -11.28
C LEU A 286 17.94 -9.44 -11.20
N VAL A 287 18.16 -10.40 -12.11
CA VAL A 287 17.49 -11.72 -12.07
C VAL A 287 17.88 -12.48 -10.81
N LYS A 288 19.17 -12.61 -10.53
CA LYS A 288 19.66 -13.34 -9.36
C LYS A 288 19.30 -12.65 -8.06
N PHE A 289 19.22 -11.33 -8.04
CA PHE A 289 18.72 -10.57 -6.89
C PHE A 289 17.24 -10.89 -6.64
N ARG A 290 16.39 -10.94 -7.66
CA ARG A 290 14.96 -11.31 -7.51
C ARG A 290 14.76 -12.75 -7.03
N GLU A 291 15.57 -13.68 -7.52
CA GLU A 291 15.62 -15.06 -7.00
C GLU A 291 16.02 -15.07 -5.52
N LEU A 292 17.07 -14.34 -5.17
CA LEU A 292 17.54 -14.18 -3.79
C LEU A 292 16.44 -13.61 -2.88
N GLN A 293 15.67 -12.63 -3.35
CA GLN A 293 14.54 -12.04 -2.61
C GLN A 293 13.49 -13.09 -2.19
N ARG A 294 13.41 -14.24 -2.88
CA ARG A 294 12.51 -15.35 -2.54
C ARG A 294 12.98 -16.19 -1.35
N CYS A 295 14.13 -15.85 -0.76
CA CYS A 295 14.62 -16.52 0.43
C CYS A 295 13.59 -16.41 1.56
N SER A 296 13.13 -17.57 2.04
CA SER A 296 11.94 -17.74 2.86
C SER A 296 12.22 -17.88 4.35
N ASN A 297 13.48 -18.01 4.74
CA ASN A 297 13.90 -18.01 6.13
C ASN A 297 15.26 -17.32 6.23
N GLU A 298 15.59 -16.85 7.43
CA GLU A 298 16.85 -16.15 7.66
C GLU A 298 18.05 -17.09 7.62
N THR A 299 17.88 -18.36 8.05
CA THR A 299 18.94 -19.36 8.12
C THR A 299 19.53 -19.71 6.75
N ASP A 300 18.70 -19.75 5.70
CA ASP A 300 19.13 -20.08 4.34
C ASP A 300 19.63 -18.85 3.58
N SER A 301 19.52 -17.66 4.17
CA SER A 301 19.89 -16.39 3.51
C SER A 301 21.36 -16.37 3.11
N GLU A 302 22.26 -16.93 3.93
CA GLU A 302 23.68 -17.02 3.62
C GLU A 302 23.96 -17.93 2.42
N THR A 303 23.26 -19.06 2.33
CA THR A 303 23.37 -19.97 1.18
C THR A 303 22.86 -19.31 -0.10
N ALA A 304 21.75 -18.58 -0.01
CA ALA A 304 21.20 -17.84 -1.14
C ALA A 304 22.13 -16.70 -1.59
N ILE A 305 22.73 -15.95 -0.64
CA ILE A 305 23.72 -14.90 -0.92
C ILE A 305 24.99 -15.48 -1.58
N ARG A 306 25.47 -16.64 -1.11
CA ARG A 306 26.60 -17.35 -1.75
C ARG A 306 26.28 -17.76 -3.19
N THR A 307 25.06 -18.25 -3.43
CA THR A 307 24.58 -18.63 -4.77
C THR A 307 24.53 -17.41 -5.69
N PHE A 308 24.00 -16.28 -5.20
CA PHE A 308 23.98 -14.99 -5.89
C PHE A 308 25.38 -14.56 -6.33
N PHE A 309 26.35 -14.52 -5.40
CA PHE A 309 27.71 -14.09 -5.72
C PHE A 309 28.44 -15.07 -6.64
N THR A 310 28.19 -16.37 -6.50
CA THR A 310 28.79 -17.40 -7.36
C THR A 310 28.35 -17.23 -8.81
N ALA A 311 27.06 -16.99 -9.05
CA ALA A 311 26.53 -16.76 -10.39
C ALA A 311 27.18 -15.54 -11.07
N ILE A 312 27.31 -14.43 -10.35
CA ILE A 312 27.91 -13.19 -10.86
C ILE A 312 29.40 -13.39 -11.16
N LYS A 313 30.15 -14.00 -10.23
CA LYS A 313 31.58 -14.28 -10.41
C LYS A 313 31.81 -15.15 -11.63
N SER A 314 31.05 -16.25 -11.75
CA SER A 314 31.17 -17.19 -12.86
C SER A 314 30.88 -16.51 -14.18
N LYS A 315 29.85 -15.65 -14.27
CA LYS A 315 29.51 -14.91 -15.48
C LYS A 315 30.63 -13.96 -15.91
N ILE A 316 31.12 -13.13 -14.99
CA ILE A 316 32.19 -12.16 -15.26
C ILE A 316 33.45 -12.88 -15.75
N ILE A 317 33.90 -13.92 -15.05
CA ILE A 317 35.12 -14.66 -15.41
C ILE A 317 34.96 -15.40 -16.73
N THR A 318 33.81 -16.02 -16.98
CA THR A 318 33.56 -16.76 -18.23
C THR A 318 33.49 -15.82 -19.44
N ASP A 319 32.81 -14.69 -19.31
CA ASP A 319 32.74 -13.69 -20.39
C ASP A 319 34.14 -13.12 -20.69
N THR A 320 34.94 -12.80 -19.66
CA THR A 320 36.33 -12.35 -19.86
C THR A 320 37.19 -13.41 -20.52
N ARG A 321 37.06 -14.69 -20.15
CA ARG A 321 37.82 -15.77 -20.80
C ARG A 321 37.48 -15.89 -22.28
N ARG A 322 36.18 -15.85 -22.61
CA ARG A 322 35.71 -15.96 -24.00
C ARG A 322 36.16 -14.77 -24.85
N GLU A 323 36.13 -13.56 -24.30
CA GLU A 323 36.49 -12.34 -25.05
C GLU A 323 38.00 -12.24 -25.33
N TYR A 324 38.84 -12.70 -24.39
CA TYR A 324 40.30 -12.60 -24.47
C TYR A 324 40.98 -13.96 -24.68
N ASP A 325 40.26 -14.95 -25.21
CA ASP A 325 40.83 -16.27 -25.46
C ASP A 325 41.99 -16.17 -26.47
N GLY A 326 43.09 -16.88 -26.20
CA GLY A 326 44.32 -16.77 -26.99
C GLY A 326 45.05 -15.42 -26.94
N SER A 327 44.59 -14.43 -26.15
CA SER A 327 45.25 -13.12 -26.01
C SER A 327 46.34 -13.13 -24.94
N ASP A 328 47.49 -12.52 -25.24
CA ASP A 328 48.57 -12.25 -24.26
C ASP A 328 48.10 -11.41 -23.06
N THR A 329 47.01 -10.65 -23.23
CA THR A 329 46.46 -9.79 -22.18
C THR A 329 45.50 -10.51 -21.23
N LEU A 330 45.12 -11.77 -21.50
CA LEU A 330 44.11 -12.53 -20.74
C LEU A 330 44.36 -12.52 -19.24
N ARG A 331 45.61 -12.75 -18.80
CA ARG A 331 45.97 -12.73 -17.37
C ARG A 331 45.68 -11.37 -16.73
N SER A 332 45.99 -10.28 -17.44
CA SER A 332 45.74 -8.92 -16.96
C SER A 332 44.24 -8.62 -16.87
N GLN A 333 43.47 -9.02 -17.90
CA GLN A 333 42.02 -8.84 -17.92
C GLN A 333 41.31 -9.66 -16.84
N LEU A 334 41.74 -10.89 -16.57
CA LEU A 334 41.23 -11.69 -15.46
C LEU A 334 41.50 -11.06 -14.09
N ARG A 335 42.63 -10.35 -13.91
CA ARG A 335 42.88 -9.59 -12.67
C ARG A 335 41.89 -8.43 -12.53
N LYS A 336 41.66 -7.67 -13.61
CA LYS A 336 40.65 -6.59 -13.62
C LYS A 336 39.24 -7.12 -13.35
N ALA A 337 38.85 -8.21 -14.00
CA ALA A 337 37.56 -8.86 -13.80
C ALA A 337 37.34 -9.32 -12.35
N ARG A 338 38.38 -9.86 -11.70
CA ARG A 338 38.33 -10.19 -10.26
C ARG A 338 38.18 -8.95 -9.38
N ALA A 339 38.87 -7.86 -9.69
CA ALA A 339 38.73 -6.60 -8.96
C ALA A 339 37.31 -6.04 -9.10
N THR A 340 36.75 -6.01 -10.32
CA THR A 340 35.35 -5.61 -10.57
C THR A 340 34.36 -6.47 -9.79
N TYR A 341 34.58 -7.79 -9.75
CA TYR A 341 33.74 -8.68 -8.92
C TYR A 341 33.85 -8.33 -7.42
N GLN A 342 35.04 -8.04 -6.90
CA GLN A 342 35.18 -7.61 -5.51
C GLN A 342 34.46 -6.30 -5.23
N ASP A 343 34.49 -5.36 -6.18
CA ASP A 343 33.75 -4.10 -6.04
C ASP A 343 32.24 -4.30 -5.95
N ILE A 344 31.70 -5.19 -6.78
CA ILE A 344 30.28 -5.61 -6.74
C ILE A 344 29.97 -6.30 -5.42
N ARG A 345 30.82 -7.24 -5.01
CA ARG A 345 30.65 -7.98 -3.75
C ARG A 345 30.58 -7.04 -2.57
N GLN A 346 31.52 -6.10 -2.47
CA GLN A 346 31.57 -5.13 -1.40
C GLN A 346 30.33 -4.22 -1.41
N TYR A 347 29.92 -3.73 -2.58
CA TYR A 347 28.69 -2.94 -2.72
C TYR A 347 27.47 -3.68 -2.13
N PHE A 348 27.26 -4.94 -2.49
CA PHE A 348 26.11 -5.69 -1.99
C PHE A 348 26.19 -5.99 -0.49
N LEU A 349 27.38 -6.30 0.04
CA LEU A 349 27.56 -6.50 1.48
C LEU A 349 27.24 -5.25 2.28
N ASP A 350 27.73 -4.10 1.83
CA ASP A 350 27.55 -2.83 2.54
C ASP A 350 26.12 -2.31 2.44
N GLN A 351 25.50 -2.44 1.26
CA GLN A 351 24.22 -1.77 0.98
C GLN A 351 22.99 -2.66 1.19
N TRP A 352 23.10 -3.97 0.98
CA TRP A 352 21.93 -4.84 0.90
C TRP A 352 22.01 -6.04 1.85
N PHE A 353 23.17 -6.69 1.96
CA PHE A 353 23.29 -7.96 2.68
C PHE A 353 23.72 -7.81 4.14
N ASN A 354 23.64 -6.60 4.68
CA ASN A 354 23.75 -6.33 6.10
C ASN A 354 22.45 -6.71 6.85
N SER A 355 22.54 -6.84 8.18
CA SER A 355 21.40 -7.23 9.03
C SER A 355 20.24 -6.24 9.00
N GLN A 356 20.50 -4.97 8.72
CA GLN A 356 19.51 -3.89 8.69
C GLN A 356 18.62 -3.98 7.45
N TRP A 357 19.19 -4.19 6.27
CA TRP A 357 18.47 -4.14 5.00
C TRP A 357 17.92 -5.49 4.53
N LYS A 358 18.56 -6.62 4.86
CA LYS A 358 18.08 -7.96 4.47
C LYS A 358 16.58 -8.20 4.74
N PRO A 359 16.04 -7.93 5.96
CA PRO A 359 14.62 -8.15 6.24
C PRO A 359 13.70 -7.35 5.31
N THR A 360 14.13 -6.17 4.85
CA THR A 360 13.28 -5.22 4.13
C THR A 360 12.94 -5.61 2.70
N PHE A 361 13.74 -6.51 2.12
CA PHE A 361 13.57 -6.92 0.73
C PHE A 361 13.55 -8.44 0.54
N MET A 362 13.79 -9.25 1.58
CA MET A 362 13.64 -10.71 1.53
C MET A 362 12.20 -11.12 1.87
N ASP A 363 11.77 -12.31 1.42
CA ASP A 363 10.41 -12.82 1.64
C ASP A 363 10.17 -13.23 3.10
N TRP A 364 11.20 -13.67 3.83
CA TRP A 364 11.06 -13.97 5.26
C TRP A 364 10.75 -12.75 6.14
N GLY A 365 11.03 -11.54 5.65
CA GLY A 365 10.65 -10.29 6.32
C GLY A 365 9.31 -9.73 5.85
N LEU A 366 8.49 -10.50 5.11
CA LEU A 366 7.11 -10.11 4.79
C LEU A 366 6.21 -10.32 6.01
N PRO A 367 5.10 -9.56 6.13
CA PRO A 367 4.06 -9.86 7.11
C PRO A 367 3.52 -11.28 6.92
N ALA A 368 3.13 -11.92 8.02
CA ALA A 368 2.58 -13.28 7.99
C ALA A 368 1.41 -13.39 6.99
N GLY A 369 1.39 -14.46 6.21
CA GLY A 369 0.36 -14.73 5.20
C GLY A 369 0.38 -13.81 3.97
N ARG A 370 1.28 -12.82 3.88
CA ARG A 370 1.29 -11.85 2.76
C ARG A 370 2.33 -12.15 1.70
N LEU A 371 1.91 -12.00 0.44
CA LEU A 371 2.77 -11.96 -0.74
C LEU A 371 3.20 -10.52 -1.04
N ARG A 372 4.01 -10.32 -2.08
CA ARG A 372 4.48 -8.98 -2.44
C ARG A 372 3.47 -8.09 -3.17
N ASP A 373 2.23 -8.56 -3.32
CA ASP A 373 1.12 -7.78 -3.84
C ASP A 373 0.86 -6.57 -2.95
N GLY A 374 0.91 -5.37 -3.51
CA GLY A 374 0.82 -4.12 -2.74
C GLY A 374 2.07 -3.78 -1.89
N LEU A 375 2.96 -4.74 -1.64
CA LEU A 375 4.19 -4.61 -0.82
C LEU A 375 5.48 -4.43 -1.64
N SER A 376 5.36 -3.99 -2.89
CA SER A 376 6.51 -3.78 -3.79
C SER A 376 6.67 -2.34 -4.25
N THR A 377 5.77 -1.44 -3.87
CA THR A 377 5.71 -0.10 -4.44
C THR A 377 5.31 0.93 -3.41
N ASN A 378 5.94 2.10 -3.51
CA ASN A 378 5.63 3.33 -2.79
C ASN A 378 4.67 4.25 -3.61
N ASN A 379 3.98 3.73 -4.63
CA ASN A 379 3.12 4.52 -5.53
C ASN A 379 2.12 5.44 -4.80
N PHE A 380 1.66 5.06 -3.60
CA PHE A 380 0.75 5.90 -2.83
C PHE A 380 1.42 7.20 -2.37
N VAL A 381 2.58 7.13 -1.74
CA VAL A 381 3.29 8.35 -1.30
C VAL A 381 3.81 9.16 -2.50
N GLU A 382 4.23 8.51 -3.59
CA GLU A 382 4.56 9.22 -4.84
C GLU A 382 3.34 9.93 -5.44
N SER A 383 2.17 9.28 -5.40
CA SER A 383 0.92 9.90 -5.83
C SER A 383 0.52 11.06 -4.91
N ALA A 384 0.82 10.98 -3.61
CA ALA A 384 0.60 12.07 -2.67
C ALA A 384 1.48 13.27 -3.02
N PHE A 385 2.78 13.07 -3.20
CA PHE A 385 3.70 14.13 -3.62
C PHE A 385 3.30 14.73 -4.98
N ARG A 386 2.93 13.90 -5.96
CA ARG A 386 2.46 14.38 -7.27
C ARG A 386 1.20 15.23 -7.15
N THR A 387 0.25 14.82 -6.31
CA THR A 387 -1.00 15.55 -6.08
C THR A 387 -0.73 16.87 -5.38
N LEU A 388 0.08 16.86 -4.32
CA LEU A 388 0.52 18.05 -3.60
C LEU A 388 1.20 19.04 -4.57
N ASP A 389 2.20 18.56 -5.32
CA ASP A 389 2.98 19.39 -6.24
C ASP A 389 2.12 20.00 -7.35
N GLY A 390 1.23 19.20 -7.97
CA GLY A 390 0.42 19.66 -9.10
C GLY A 390 -0.78 20.51 -8.68
N ALA A 391 -1.57 20.03 -7.73
CA ALA A 391 -2.87 20.64 -7.42
C ALA A 391 -2.80 21.76 -6.38
N PHE A 392 -1.86 21.69 -5.43
CA PHE A 392 -1.80 22.64 -4.30
C PHE A 392 -0.61 23.59 -4.40
N LEU A 393 0.53 23.10 -4.92
CA LEU A 393 1.73 23.90 -5.12
C LEU A 393 1.84 24.48 -6.54
N SER A 394 0.96 24.07 -7.47
CA SER A 394 0.93 24.50 -8.87
C SER A 394 2.30 24.35 -9.58
N HIS A 395 3.06 23.32 -9.22
CA HIS A 395 4.46 23.08 -9.63
C HIS A 395 5.42 24.26 -9.40
N THR A 396 4.99 25.22 -8.58
CA THR A 396 5.82 26.38 -8.21
C THR A 396 6.86 25.89 -7.22
N LYS A 397 8.12 26.24 -7.49
CA LYS A 397 9.25 25.83 -6.66
C LYS A 397 9.37 26.76 -5.46
N ASN A 398 9.81 26.21 -4.34
CA ASN A 398 10.33 26.96 -3.20
C ASN A 398 9.27 27.88 -2.54
N HIS A 399 8.18 27.27 -2.07
CA HIS A 399 7.18 28.01 -1.28
C HIS A 399 7.78 28.52 0.02
N ARG A 400 7.30 29.65 0.52
CA ARG A 400 7.63 30.05 1.89
C ARG A 400 7.15 28.97 2.87
N VAL A 401 7.92 28.67 3.93
CA VAL A 401 7.63 27.54 4.83
C VAL A 401 6.20 27.56 5.39
N ASP A 402 5.69 28.71 5.80
CA ASP A 402 4.31 28.87 6.28
C ASP A 402 3.25 28.70 5.19
N ASN A 403 3.54 29.09 3.95
CA ASN A 403 2.66 28.79 2.81
C ASN A 403 2.61 27.28 2.52
N LEU A 404 3.73 26.57 2.71
CA LEU A 404 3.75 25.11 2.58
C LEU A 404 2.90 24.45 3.67
N CYS A 405 3.00 24.93 4.92
CA CYS A 405 2.12 24.51 6.02
C CYS A 405 0.63 24.70 5.69
N PHE A 406 0.26 25.86 5.13
CA PHE A 406 -1.12 26.13 4.72
C PHE A 406 -1.56 25.25 3.53
N ALA A 407 -0.69 25.06 2.54
CA ALA A 407 -0.98 24.16 1.41
C ALA A 407 -1.16 22.71 1.87
N LEU A 408 -0.43 22.26 2.90
CA LEU A 408 -0.66 20.97 3.53
C LEU A 408 -2.02 20.92 4.23
N PHE A 409 -2.42 21.96 4.96
CA PHE A 409 -3.76 22.02 5.53
C PHE A 409 -4.86 21.87 4.46
N GLU A 410 -4.76 22.60 3.35
CA GLU A 410 -5.70 22.45 2.22
C GLU A 410 -5.64 21.06 1.58
N PHE A 411 -4.45 20.49 1.47
CA PHE A 411 -4.24 19.14 0.96
C PHE A 411 -4.97 18.11 1.83
N PHE A 412 -4.81 18.15 3.15
CA PHE A 412 -5.52 17.23 4.06
C PHE A 412 -7.04 17.45 4.02
N LEU A 413 -7.47 18.71 4.09
CA LEU A 413 -8.90 19.06 4.05
C LEU A 413 -9.57 18.61 2.76
N HIS A 414 -8.86 18.63 1.62
CA HIS A 414 -9.38 18.11 0.35
C HIS A 414 -9.73 16.62 0.44
N TYR A 415 -8.90 15.80 1.07
CA TYR A 415 -9.18 14.36 1.22
C TYR A 415 -10.31 14.08 2.20
N GLU A 416 -10.48 14.94 3.21
CA GLU A 416 -11.59 14.87 4.16
C GLU A 416 -12.94 15.25 3.53
N LEU A 417 -12.99 16.33 2.75
CA LEU A 417 -14.22 16.85 2.14
C LEU A 417 -14.61 16.11 0.85
N HIS A 418 -13.63 15.50 0.18
CA HIS A 418 -13.83 14.82 -1.10
C HIS A 418 -13.23 13.40 -1.09
N PRO A 419 -13.68 12.52 -0.17
CA PRO A 419 -13.26 11.13 -0.18
C PRO A 419 -13.66 10.52 -1.53
N ARG A 420 -12.66 10.06 -2.30
CA ARG A 420 -12.90 9.60 -3.67
C ARG A 420 -13.65 8.27 -3.67
N PRO A 421 -14.71 8.11 -4.49
CA PRO A 421 -15.30 6.81 -4.75
C PRO A 421 -14.32 5.90 -5.51
N ASN A 422 -14.50 4.58 -5.39
CA ASN A 422 -13.74 3.54 -6.11
C ASN A 422 -13.50 3.92 -7.58
N SER A 423 -12.23 4.00 -7.96
CA SER A 423 -11.85 4.33 -9.33
C SER A 423 -11.70 3.08 -10.20
N ARG A 424 -11.65 3.27 -11.51
CA ARG A 424 -11.49 2.21 -12.53
C ARG A 424 -10.40 1.20 -12.14
N LYS A 425 -10.71 -0.10 -12.33
CA LYS A 425 -9.76 -1.21 -12.19
C LYS A 425 -8.45 -0.91 -12.93
N THR A 426 -7.33 -0.96 -12.21
CA THR A 426 -6.00 -0.75 -12.80
C THR A 426 -5.61 -1.92 -13.70
N LYS A 427 -4.63 -1.72 -14.60
CA LYS A 427 -4.06 -2.82 -15.41
C LYS A 427 -3.57 -3.98 -14.54
N GLU A 428 -2.95 -3.67 -13.41
CA GLU A 428 -2.43 -4.66 -12.48
C GLU A 428 -3.56 -5.46 -11.83
N ALA A 429 -4.64 -4.79 -11.44
CA ALA A 429 -5.77 -5.49 -10.86
C ALA A 429 -6.52 -6.37 -11.86
N LYS A 430 -6.60 -5.95 -13.12
CA LYS A 430 -7.10 -6.81 -14.20
C LYS A 430 -6.22 -8.06 -14.36
N ARG A 431 -4.89 -7.90 -14.33
CA ARG A 431 -3.94 -9.02 -14.38
C ARG A 431 -4.15 -9.99 -13.21
N LEU A 432 -4.25 -9.47 -11.99
CA LEU A 432 -4.47 -10.27 -10.79
C LEU A 432 -5.80 -11.03 -10.87
N HIS A 433 -6.88 -10.35 -11.29
CA HIS A 433 -8.19 -10.98 -11.50
C HIS A 433 -8.11 -12.13 -12.51
N SER A 434 -7.44 -11.94 -13.66
CA SER A 434 -7.24 -13.02 -14.63
C SER A 434 -6.44 -14.21 -14.08
N GLN A 435 -5.44 -13.96 -13.22
CA GLN A 435 -4.69 -15.03 -12.58
C GLN A 435 -5.52 -15.79 -11.55
N ARG A 436 -6.36 -15.08 -10.79
CA ARG A 436 -7.28 -15.70 -9.83
C ARG A 436 -8.32 -16.54 -10.53
N LEU A 437 -8.94 -16.04 -11.59
CA LEU A 437 -9.90 -16.79 -12.39
C LEU A 437 -9.32 -18.12 -12.87
N ARG A 438 -8.11 -18.09 -13.43
CA ARG A 438 -7.39 -19.32 -13.81
C ARG A 438 -7.06 -20.24 -12.63
N GLY A 439 -6.70 -19.65 -11.49
CA GLY A 439 -6.45 -20.42 -10.27
C GLY A 439 -7.73 -21.10 -9.75
N THR A 440 -8.88 -20.43 -9.82
CA THR A 440 -10.21 -21.00 -9.54
C THR A 440 -10.50 -22.14 -10.50
N GLU A 441 -10.38 -21.91 -11.81
CA GLU A 441 -10.60 -22.95 -12.82
C GLU A 441 -9.76 -24.20 -12.55
N TRP A 442 -8.49 -24.05 -12.16
CA TRP A 442 -7.63 -25.18 -11.85
C TRP A 442 -8.02 -25.91 -10.56
N TRP A 443 -8.44 -25.18 -9.55
CA TRP A 443 -8.97 -25.79 -8.33
C TRP A 443 -10.28 -26.54 -8.63
N GLU A 444 -11.20 -25.94 -9.38
CA GLU A 444 -12.47 -26.56 -9.82
C GLU A 444 -12.26 -27.82 -10.67
N LEU A 445 -11.22 -27.84 -11.50
CA LEU A 445 -10.84 -29.02 -12.29
C LEU A 445 -10.14 -30.11 -11.46
N GLY A 446 -9.97 -29.93 -10.15
CA GLY A 446 -9.31 -30.91 -9.28
C GLY A 446 -7.80 -31.01 -9.54
N MET A 447 -7.16 -29.96 -10.06
CA MET A 447 -5.75 -29.99 -10.48
C MET A 447 -4.77 -29.66 -9.34
N VAL A 448 -5.25 -29.58 -8.09
CA VAL A 448 -4.45 -29.22 -6.91
C VAL A 448 -4.38 -30.43 -5.98
N PHE A 449 -3.17 -30.86 -5.66
CA PHE A 449 -2.92 -32.03 -4.83
C PHE A 449 -2.00 -31.67 -3.67
N ASN A 450 -2.26 -32.22 -2.48
CA ASN A 450 -1.31 -32.18 -1.38
C ASN A 450 -0.25 -33.28 -1.57
N ALA A 451 1.04 -32.91 -1.56
CA ALA A 451 2.15 -33.82 -1.83
C ALA A 451 2.62 -34.62 -0.60
N GLY A 452 1.79 -34.76 0.44
CA GLY A 452 1.99 -35.68 1.57
C GLY A 452 2.81 -35.12 2.75
N ALA A 453 3.57 -34.06 2.56
CA ALA A 453 4.02 -33.19 3.65
C ALA A 453 3.10 -31.97 3.63
N GLY A 454 2.33 -31.71 4.69
CA GLY A 454 1.20 -30.76 4.71
C GLY A 454 1.47 -29.35 4.18
N ASP A 455 2.74 -28.98 4.02
CA ASP A 455 3.20 -27.71 3.49
C ASP A 455 3.53 -27.72 1.97
N ASN A 456 3.43 -28.83 1.26
CA ASN A 456 3.76 -28.93 -0.17
C ASN A 456 2.56 -29.34 -1.01
N TYR A 457 2.35 -28.60 -2.10
CA TYR A 457 1.25 -28.79 -3.03
C TYR A 457 1.77 -28.87 -4.46
N ILE A 458 1.08 -29.64 -5.29
CA ILE A 458 1.32 -29.74 -6.72
C ILE A 458 0.10 -29.19 -7.45
N VAL A 459 0.32 -28.26 -8.36
CA VAL A 459 -0.69 -27.75 -9.28
C VAL A 459 -0.37 -28.27 -10.68
N HIS A 460 -1.21 -29.17 -11.19
CA HIS A 460 -1.08 -29.75 -12.52
C HIS A 460 -1.62 -28.79 -13.58
N ASN A 461 -0.81 -28.45 -14.58
CA ASN A 461 -1.25 -27.67 -15.73
C ASN A 461 -1.23 -28.54 -16.99
N PRO A 462 -2.35 -29.16 -17.36
CA PRO A 462 -2.42 -30.05 -18.53
C PRO A 462 -2.30 -29.26 -19.86
N SER A 463 -2.57 -27.96 -19.85
CA SER A 463 -2.67 -27.10 -21.04
C SER A 463 -1.46 -26.19 -21.23
N HIS A 464 -0.30 -26.52 -20.65
CA HIS A 464 0.90 -25.71 -20.81
C HIS A 464 1.45 -25.80 -22.25
N PRO A 465 1.95 -24.70 -22.86
CA PRO A 465 2.36 -24.68 -24.27
C PRO A 465 3.44 -25.70 -24.67
N GLU A 466 4.24 -26.15 -23.69
CA GLU A 466 5.32 -27.13 -23.85
C GLU A 466 4.88 -28.56 -23.47
N GLY A 467 3.58 -28.82 -23.33
CA GLY A 467 3.01 -30.06 -22.79
C GLY A 467 2.72 -29.98 -21.29
N PRO A 468 2.02 -30.98 -20.71
CA PRO A 468 1.60 -30.98 -19.30
C PRO A 468 2.76 -30.69 -18.34
N LYS A 469 2.50 -29.84 -17.35
CA LYS A 469 3.54 -29.37 -16.42
C LYS A 469 3.04 -29.24 -15.00
N ASP A 470 3.83 -29.74 -14.06
CA ASP A 470 3.57 -29.62 -12.63
C ASP A 470 4.29 -28.42 -12.03
N TYR A 471 3.57 -27.72 -11.16
CA TYR A 471 4.10 -26.60 -10.41
C TYR A 471 4.01 -26.89 -8.91
N GLU A 472 5.18 -26.99 -8.30
CA GLU A 472 5.30 -27.11 -6.86
C GLU A 472 5.05 -25.77 -6.18
N VAL A 473 4.15 -25.79 -5.20
CA VAL A 473 3.81 -24.67 -4.34
C VAL A 473 4.02 -25.09 -2.89
N THR A 474 4.86 -24.35 -2.17
CA THR A 474 5.20 -24.65 -0.78
C THR A 474 4.67 -23.55 0.14
N ILE A 475 4.10 -23.94 1.27
CA ILE A 475 3.79 -23.06 2.39
C ILE A 475 5.06 -22.89 3.22
N LEU A 476 5.43 -21.64 3.45
CA LEU A 476 6.54 -21.28 4.30
C LEU A 476 6.08 -21.20 5.76
N LYS A 477 7.02 -21.26 6.72
CA LYS A 477 6.71 -21.10 8.17
C LYS A 477 5.94 -19.81 8.51
N THR A 478 6.04 -18.79 7.66
CA THR A 478 5.30 -17.52 7.76
C THR A 478 3.88 -17.59 7.18
N SER A 479 3.39 -18.79 6.84
CA SER A 479 2.15 -19.03 6.09
C SER A 479 2.11 -18.38 4.70
N VAL A 480 3.28 -18.05 4.15
CA VAL A 480 3.41 -17.45 2.82
C VAL A 480 3.53 -18.55 1.77
N LEU A 481 2.75 -18.47 0.69
CA LEU A 481 2.81 -19.41 -0.42
C LEU A 481 3.95 -19.06 -1.39
N ARG A 482 4.76 -20.05 -1.75
CA ARG A 482 5.86 -19.89 -2.71
C ARG A 482 5.67 -20.81 -3.90
N CYS A 483 5.76 -20.26 -5.10
CA CYS A 483 5.72 -21.04 -6.35
C CYS A 483 7.06 -20.94 -7.09
N LYS A 484 7.42 -22.01 -7.83
CA LYS A 484 8.62 -22.04 -8.69
C LYS A 484 8.39 -21.49 -10.10
N CYS A 485 7.18 -21.03 -10.44
CA CYS A 485 6.91 -20.51 -11.78
C CYS A 485 7.66 -19.19 -12.04
N SER A 486 8.01 -18.94 -13.32
CA SER A 486 8.78 -17.75 -13.73
C SER A 486 8.08 -16.44 -13.34
N ALA A 487 6.75 -16.38 -13.44
CA ALA A 487 5.96 -15.22 -13.05
C ALA A 487 6.11 -14.90 -11.55
N PHE A 488 6.06 -15.92 -10.69
CA PHE A 488 6.23 -15.76 -9.25
C PHE A 488 7.68 -15.39 -8.91
N ILE A 489 8.67 -16.07 -9.48
CA ILE A 489 10.09 -15.74 -9.26
C ILE A 489 10.41 -14.30 -9.67
N ALA A 490 9.82 -13.83 -10.77
CA ALA A 490 10.05 -12.48 -11.27
C ALA A 490 9.41 -11.38 -10.44
N ALA A 491 8.23 -11.61 -9.85
CA ALA A 491 7.42 -10.57 -9.21
C ALA A 491 7.24 -10.76 -7.69
N GLY A 492 7.25 -11.99 -7.20
CA GLY A 492 6.88 -12.34 -5.82
C GLY A 492 5.40 -12.16 -5.49
N LYS A 493 4.60 -11.96 -6.53
CA LYS A 493 3.17 -11.69 -6.48
C LYS A 493 2.38 -12.98 -6.64
N GLU A 494 1.13 -12.94 -6.19
CA GLU A 494 0.18 -14.02 -6.40
C GLU A 494 0.14 -14.43 -7.88
N CYS A 495 0.21 -15.72 -8.10
CA CYS A 495 0.03 -16.34 -9.40
C CYS A 495 -1.12 -17.33 -9.35
N GLN A 496 -1.57 -17.80 -10.51
CA GLN A 496 -2.62 -18.81 -10.65
C GLN A 496 -2.38 -20.07 -9.77
N HIS A 497 -1.15 -20.58 -9.68
CA HIS A 497 -0.84 -21.76 -8.84
C HIS A 497 -0.98 -21.46 -7.34
N THR A 498 -0.46 -20.33 -6.86
CA THR A 498 -0.56 -19.98 -5.43
C THR A 498 -2.00 -19.68 -5.03
N PHE A 499 -2.79 -19.09 -5.94
CA PHE A 499 -4.21 -18.85 -5.67
C PHE A 499 -5.02 -20.15 -5.61
N ALA A 500 -4.78 -21.08 -6.54
CA ALA A 500 -5.42 -22.40 -6.54
C ALA A 500 -5.14 -23.17 -5.24
N VAL A 501 -3.90 -23.13 -4.74
CA VAL A 501 -3.53 -23.73 -3.45
C VAL A 501 -4.20 -23.03 -2.29
N ARG A 502 -4.34 -21.69 -2.32
CA ARG A 502 -5.07 -20.97 -1.26
C ARG A 502 -6.54 -21.38 -1.19
N LEU A 503 -7.20 -21.57 -2.34
CA LEU A 503 -8.57 -22.11 -2.37
C LEU A 503 -8.60 -23.52 -1.77
N TYR A 504 -7.66 -24.38 -2.16
CA TYR A 504 -7.55 -25.73 -1.61
C TYR A 504 -7.34 -25.74 -0.09
N GLN A 505 -6.47 -24.87 0.45
CA GLN A 505 -6.22 -24.82 1.90
C GLN A 505 -7.45 -24.44 2.71
N ALA A 506 -8.32 -23.61 2.15
CA ALA A 506 -9.42 -23.03 2.90
C ALA A 506 -10.76 -23.70 2.61
N LEU A 507 -10.92 -24.28 1.42
CA LEU A 507 -12.13 -24.97 0.98
C LEU A 507 -11.93 -26.48 0.79
N GLY A 508 -10.73 -27.03 0.99
CA GLY A 508 -10.44 -28.43 0.68
C GLY A 508 -10.36 -28.70 -0.82
N SER A 509 -10.41 -29.98 -1.19
CA SER A 509 -10.52 -30.35 -2.61
C SER A 509 -11.83 -29.83 -3.21
N TYR A 510 -11.88 -29.61 -4.51
CA TYR A 510 -13.14 -29.18 -5.14
C TYR A 510 -14.23 -30.25 -5.01
N GLU A 511 -13.86 -31.52 -5.02
CA GLU A 511 -14.79 -32.63 -4.79
C GLU A 511 -15.44 -32.53 -3.40
N GLU A 512 -14.63 -32.42 -2.35
CA GLU A 512 -15.11 -32.24 -0.96
C GLU A 512 -15.96 -30.96 -0.82
N PHE A 513 -15.54 -29.89 -1.48
CA PHE A 513 -16.27 -28.63 -1.47
C PHE A 513 -17.64 -28.75 -2.14
N SER A 514 -17.69 -29.37 -3.32
CA SER A 514 -18.89 -29.58 -4.12
C SER A 514 -19.90 -30.47 -3.39
N GLU A 515 -19.43 -31.53 -2.74
CA GLU A 515 -20.25 -32.40 -1.90
C GLU A 515 -20.88 -31.63 -0.73
N ARG A 516 -20.08 -30.84 0.01
CA ARG A 516 -20.60 -30.02 1.10
C ARG A 516 -21.61 -28.97 0.63
N GLN A 517 -21.38 -28.34 -0.53
CA GLN A 517 -22.33 -27.41 -1.12
C GLN A 517 -23.63 -28.11 -1.51
N TYR A 518 -23.54 -29.27 -2.14
CA TYR A 518 -24.71 -30.07 -2.50
C TYR A 518 -25.53 -30.49 -1.28
N GLU A 519 -24.89 -30.90 -0.20
CA GLU A 519 -25.55 -31.24 1.07
C GLU A 519 -26.23 -30.02 1.70
N GLN A 520 -25.56 -28.87 1.72
CA GLN A 520 -26.12 -27.62 2.26
C GLN A 520 -27.33 -27.14 1.44
N ASP A 521 -27.24 -27.16 0.12
CA ASP A 521 -28.35 -26.81 -0.78
C ASP A 521 -29.52 -27.76 -0.60
N THR A 522 -29.24 -29.05 -0.43
CA THR A 522 -30.27 -30.07 -0.23
C THR A 522 -30.95 -29.87 1.12
N GLN A 523 -30.19 -29.67 2.20
CA GLN A 523 -30.73 -29.36 3.54
C GLN A 523 -31.50 -28.04 3.57
N GLY A 524 -31.04 -27.00 2.87
CA GLY A 524 -31.73 -25.73 2.73
C GLY A 524 -33.07 -25.87 2.00
N ARG A 525 -33.11 -26.66 0.92
CA ARG A 525 -34.37 -26.99 0.21
C ARG A 525 -35.30 -27.83 1.09
N TYR A 526 -34.80 -28.75 1.91
CA TYR A 526 -35.61 -29.51 2.86
C TYR A 526 -36.16 -28.61 3.98
N ALA A 527 -35.38 -27.65 4.49
CA ALA A 527 -35.81 -26.68 5.49
C ALA A 527 -36.87 -25.70 4.95
N ASP A 528 -36.70 -25.19 3.73
CA ASP A 528 -37.69 -24.32 3.06
C ASP A 528 -38.97 -25.10 2.74
N ASN A 529 -38.86 -26.35 2.27
CA ASN A 529 -40.02 -27.21 2.06
C ASN A 529 -40.74 -27.56 3.38
N ARG A 530 -40.01 -27.72 4.48
CA ARG A 530 -40.59 -27.91 5.82
C ARG A 530 -41.30 -26.66 6.30
N GLN A 531 -40.70 -25.47 6.19
CA GLN A 531 -41.36 -24.20 6.51
C GLN A 531 -42.60 -23.94 5.63
N ARG A 532 -42.55 -24.29 4.34
CA ARG A 532 -43.71 -24.22 3.45
C ARG A 532 -44.81 -25.20 3.84
N ARG A 533 -44.46 -26.42 4.28
CA ARG A 533 -45.42 -27.39 4.82
C ARG A 533 -46.02 -26.90 6.14
N GLU A 534 -45.21 -26.38 7.05
CA GLU A 534 -45.65 -25.82 8.33
C GLU A 534 -46.59 -24.62 8.12
N ARG A 535 -46.27 -23.72 7.16
CA ARG A 535 -47.15 -22.61 6.73
C ARG A 535 -48.46 -23.09 6.13
N ARG A 536 -48.45 -24.18 5.35
CA ARG A 536 -49.67 -24.79 4.78
C ARG A 536 -50.51 -25.52 5.83
N SER A 537 -49.89 -26.12 6.84
CA SER A 537 -50.63 -26.71 7.98
C SER A 537 -51.20 -25.66 8.92
N SER A 538 -50.54 -24.50 9.08
CA SER A 538 -51.10 -23.37 9.83
C SER A 538 -52.18 -22.60 9.07
N SER A 539 -52.21 -22.68 7.73
CA SER A 539 -53.30 -22.09 6.92
C SER A 539 -54.56 -22.97 6.87
N ASN A 540 -54.48 -24.24 7.26
CA ASN A 540 -55.64 -25.14 7.33
C ASN A 540 -56.40 -25.05 8.67
N SER A 541 -56.01 -24.17 9.59
CA SER A 541 -56.74 -23.93 10.86
C SER A 541 -57.52 -22.62 10.89
N ILE A 542 -57.66 -21.90 9.77
CA ILE A 542 -58.59 -20.78 9.64
C ILE A 542 -59.65 -21.20 8.64
N GLY A 543 -60.82 -21.52 9.16
CA GLY A 543 -61.92 -22.13 8.44
C GLY A 543 -62.46 -21.26 7.30
N SER A 544 -62.86 -21.98 6.25
CA SER A 544 -64.15 -21.84 5.58
C SER A 544 -64.78 -20.44 5.63
N LEU A 545 -64.59 -19.67 4.55
CA LEU A 545 -65.67 -18.88 3.97
C LEU A 545 -65.52 -18.91 2.45
N ASP A 546 -66.32 -19.82 1.91
CA ASP A 546 -66.97 -19.83 0.60
C ASP A 546 -66.85 -18.52 -0.21
N ILE A 547 -66.39 -18.63 -1.46
CA ILE A 547 -67.03 -17.98 -2.62
C ILE A 547 -66.52 -18.70 -3.88
N SER A 548 -67.49 -19.23 -4.59
CA SER A 548 -67.48 -19.89 -5.89
C SER A 548 -66.67 -19.20 -6.98
N GLU A 549 -66.05 -20.05 -7.81
CA GLU A 549 -65.90 -19.96 -9.26
C GLU A 549 -66.30 -18.64 -9.95
N ARG A 550 -65.37 -18.08 -10.73
CA ARG A 550 -65.53 -17.98 -12.18
C ARG A 550 -64.23 -17.61 -12.89
N TYR A 551 -63.86 -18.48 -13.83
CA TYR A 551 -63.10 -18.17 -15.03
C TYR A 551 -63.67 -16.91 -15.75
N ILE A 552 -62.80 -16.07 -16.31
CA ILE A 552 -62.77 -15.64 -17.73
C ILE A 552 -61.51 -14.76 -17.96
N SER A 553 -61.04 -14.86 -19.20
CA SER A 553 -59.79 -14.39 -19.82
C SER A 553 -59.85 -12.89 -20.24
N PRO A 554 -59.00 -12.34 -21.15
CA PRO A 554 -58.31 -11.06 -21.00
C PRO A 554 -58.94 -9.94 -21.86
N ASP A 555 -58.36 -8.73 -21.77
CA ASP A 555 -58.77 -7.46 -22.40
C ASP A 555 -60.03 -6.82 -21.79
N ASP A 556 -59.89 -5.65 -21.15
CA ASP A 556 -60.11 -4.38 -21.83
C ASP A 556 -59.82 -3.18 -20.92
N SER A 557 -59.54 -2.08 -21.61
CA SER A 557 -59.42 -0.67 -21.25
C SER A 557 -60.48 -0.07 -20.27
N ASN A 558 -60.16 1.13 -19.75
CA ASN A 558 -60.93 2.09 -18.91
C ASN A 558 -60.69 2.03 -17.38
N SER A 559 -59.85 2.92 -16.83
CA SER A 559 -60.12 4.34 -16.47
C SER A 559 -60.79 4.50 -15.10
N ASP A 560 -59.98 4.76 -14.07
CA ASP A 560 -60.13 5.95 -13.19
C ASP A 560 -59.17 5.85 -11.99
N TRP A 561 -57.95 6.32 -12.20
CA TRP A 561 -57.03 6.72 -11.13
C TRP A 561 -56.73 8.20 -11.36
N THR A 562 -57.46 9.08 -10.70
CA THR A 562 -57.19 10.53 -10.75
C THR A 562 -56.10 10.89 -9.75
N ALA A 563 -55.24 11.84 -10.14
CA ALA A 563 -54.08 12.29 -9.37
C ALA A 563 -54.46 12.83 -7.98
N ASP A 564 -55.68 13.34 -7.80
CA ASP A 564 -56.18 13.85 -6.52
C ASP A 564 -56.31 12.77 -5.44
N ARG A 565 -56.56 11.51 -5.83
CA ARG A 565 -56.67 10.41 -4.87
C ARG A 565 -55.31 9.95 -4.35
N ILE A 566 -54.26 10.09 -5.18
CA ILE A 566 -52.87 9.79 -4.82
C ILE A 566 -52.30 10.90 -3.92
N SER A 567 -52.62 12.17 -4.20
CA SER A 567 -52.17 13.29 -3.36
C SER A 567 -52.74 13.26 -1.95
N LYS A 568 -54.01 12.87 -1.78
CA LYS A 568 -54.64 12.79 -0.46
C LYS A 568 -54.08 11.66 0.42
N GLU A 569 -53.71 10.54 -0.18
CA GLU A 569 -53.13 9.40 0.55
C GLU A 569 -51.65 9.61 0.94
N ILE A 570 -50.98 10.59 0.31
CA ILE A 570 -49.63 11.03 0.65
C ILE A 570 -49.66 12.11 1.75
N GLU A 571 -50.66 12.99 1.78
CA GLU A 571 -50.86 13.96 2.88
C GLU A 571 -51.33 13.29 4.18
N ASP A 572 -52.14 12.23 4.12
CA ASP A 572 -52.62 11.52 5.32
C ASP A 572 -51.55 10.62 5.98
N ARG A 573 -50.37 10.47 5.36
CA ARG A 573 -49.26 9.62 5.84
C ARG A 573 -48.00 10.40 6.26
N LEU A 574 -48.02 11.73 6.13
CA LEU A 574 -47.04 12.65 6.72
C LEU A 574 -47.67 13.36 7.92
#